data_AF-A0A480ZG85-F1
#
_entry.id   AF-A0A480ZG85-F1
#
_cell.length_a   1.000
_cell.length_b   1.000
_cell.length_c   1.000
_cell.angle_alpha   90.00
_cell.angle_beta   90.00
_cell.angle_gamma   90.00
#
_symmetry.space_group_name_H-M   'P 1'
#
loop_
_entity.id
_entity.type
_entity.pdbx_description
1 polymer ?
#
loop_
_entity_poly.entity_id
_entity_poly.type
_entity_poly.pdbx_seq_one_letter_code
_entity_poly.pdbx_strand_id
1 'polypeptide(L)'
;MLVFPLEWFPLSKPSVGDYFHMAYNIITPFLLLKLIERSPRTLPRSMIYVSIITFIMGASIHLVGDSVNHRLIFSGYQNHLSVRENPIIKNLKPETLIDSFELLYYYDEYLGHSLWYIPFFLILFMYFSGCFTPTKTESVMPGAALLLVVPSGLYYWYLVTEGQIFILFIFTFFAMLALVLHQKRKRLFLDSNGLFLFYSFAITLLLVALWVAWLWNDPVLRKKYPGVIYVPEPWAFYTLHVSSRH
;
A
#
# COMPACT_ATOMS: atom_id res chain seq x y z
N MET A 1 9.42 4.20 13.44
CA MET A 1 8.71 5.12 14.34
C MET A 1 9.65 6.29 14.64
N LEU A 2 9.39 7.48 14.11
CA LEU A 2 10.14 8.68 14.49
C LEU A 2 9.55 9.16 15.82
N VAL A 3 10.27 8.92 16.92
CA VAL A 3 9.80 9.23 18.26
C VAL A 3 10.05 10.70 18.53
N PHE A 4 9.04 11.53 18.23
CA PHE A 4 9.04 12.94 18.64
C PHE A 4 8.35 13.09 20.00
N PRO A 5 8.83 13.98 20.88
CA PRO A 5 8.19 14.22 22.17
C PRO A 5 6.74 14.68 22.00
N LEU A 6 5.83 14.13 22.83
CA LEU A 6 4.42 14.52 22.88
C LEU A 6 4.22 16.01 23.23
N GLU A 7 5.20 16.63 23.88
CA GLU A 7 5.23 18.06 24.19
C GLU A 7 5.21 18.94 22.92
N TRP A 8 5.84 18.46 21.85
CA TRP A 8 5.90 19.18 20.57
C TRP A 8 4.66 18.93 19.71
N PHE A 9 4.01 17.78 19.91
CA PHE A 9 2.83 17.36 19.16
C PHE A 9 1.73 16.87 20.11
N PRO A 10 0.96 17.80 20.71
CA PRO A 10 -0.13 17.46 21.61
C PRO A 10 -1.16 16.53 20.95
N LEU A 11 -1.80 15.65 21.75
CA LEU A 11 -2.84 14.74 21.28
C LEU A 11 -4.11 15.44 20.74
N SER A 12 -4.22 16.77 20.83
CA SER A 12 -5.29 17.56 20.21
C SER A 12 -4.89 18.25 18.89
N LYS A 13 -3.64 18.10 18.44
CA LYS A 13 -3.09 18.74 17.23
C LYS A 13 -2.46 17.71 16.28
N PRO A 14 -2.31 18.03 14.97
CA PRO A 14 -1.63 17.16 14.02
C PRO A 14 -0.23 16.77 14.50
N SER A 15 0.09 15.48 14.39
CA SER A 15 1.39 14.89 14.66
C SER A 15 2.32 14.97 13.44
N VAL A 16 3.60 14.63 13.62
CA VAL A 16 4.55 14.51 12.49
C VAL A 16 4.08 13.47 11.46
N GLY A 17 3.50 12.36 11.91
CA GLY A 17 2.90 11.35 11.02
C GLY A 17 1.80 11.94 10.16
N ASP A 18 0.94 12.78 10.76
CA ASP A 18 -0.14 13.46 10.03
C ASP A 18 0.42 14.39 8.95
N TYR A 19 1.48 15.15 9.25
CA TYR A 19 2.14 16.00 8.25
C TYR A 19 2.79 15.20 7.12
N PHE A 20 3.37 14.04 7.41
CA PHE A 20 3.90 13.16 6.36
C PHE A 20 2.78 12.59 5.49
N HIS A 21 1.65 12.20 6.06
CA HIS A 21 0.47 11.77 5.30
C HIS A 21 -0.12 12.91 4.46
N MET A 22 -0.15 14.14 4.98
CA MET A 22 -0.56 15.33 4.20
C MET A 22 0.39 15.58 3.03
N ALA A 23 1.70 15.47 3.26
CA ALA A 23 2.69 15.57 2.19
C ALA A 23 2.53 14.46 1.16
N TYR A 24 2.26 13.23 1.59
CA TYR A 24 1.97 12.09 0.72
C TYR A 24 0.77 12.38 -0.22
N ASN A 25 -0.30 12.98 0.31
CA ASN A 25 -1.49 13.37 -0.44
C ASN A 25 -1.26 14.45 -1.49
N ILE A 26 -0.10 15.13 -1.48
CA ILE A 26 0.30 16.12 -2.48
C ILE A 26 1.33 15.53 -3.44
N ILE A 27 2.39 14.95 -2.87
CA ILE A 27 3.57 14.49 -3.60
C ILE A 27 3.23 13.27 -4.46
N THR A 28 2.55 12.28 -3.91
CA THR A 28 2.29 11.03 -4.64
C THR A 28 1.41 11.24 -5.87
N PRO A 29 0.27 11.96 -5.80
CA PRO A 29 -0.51 12.29 -6.99
C PRO A 29 0.28 13.05 -8.04
N PHE A 30 1.11 14.03 -7.63
CA PHE A 30 1.96 14.78 -8.54
C PHE A 30 2.96 13.87 -9.26
N LEU A 31 3.62 12.97 -8.53
CA LEU A 31 4.56 12.00 -9.10
C LEU A 31 3.85 11.01 -10.04
N LEU A 32 2.65 10.54 -9.70
CA LEU A 32 1.86 9.66 -10.56
C LEU A 32 1.46 10.37 -11.87
N LEU A 33 1.07 11.64 -11.80
CA LEU A 33 0.79 12.44 -13.00
C LEU A 33 2.06 12.60 -13.86
N LYS A 34 3.21 12.90 -13.25
CA LYS A 34 4.50 12.98 -13.96
C LYS A 34 4.94 11.66 -14.57
N LEU A 35 4.69 10.53 -13.88
CA LEU A 35 4.94 9.21 -14.41
C LEU A 35 4.11 8.96 -15.68
N ILE A 36 2.82 9.30 -15.63
CA ILE A 36 1.89 9.13 -16.76
C ILE A 36 2.23 10.06 -17.93
N GLU A 37 2.66 11.30 -17.68
CA GLU A 37 3.18 12.20 -18.72
C GLU A 37 4.38 11.63 -19.48
N ARG A 38 5.16 10.74 -18.84
CA ARG A 38 6.31 10.05 -19.44
C ARG A 38 5.93 8.73 -20.12
N SER A 39 4.66 8.34 -20.12
CA SER A 39 4.19 7.16 -20.84
C SER A 39 4.42 7.33 -22.35
N PRO A 40 4.98 6.32 -23.05
CA PRO A 40 5.12 6.35 -24.50
C PRO A 40 3.79 6.43 -25.26
N ARG A 41 2.67 6.07 -24.59
CA ARG A 41 1.33 6.12 -25.16
C ARG A 41 0.44 7.12 -24.43
N THR A 42 -0.38 7.82 -25.20
CA THR A 42 -1.45 8.67 -24.66
C THR A 42 -2.54 7.81 -24.02
N LEU A 43 -2.67 7.91 -22.70
CA LEU A 43 -3.70 7.23 -21.94
C LEU A 43 -4.96 8.11 -21.82
N PRO A 44 -6.16 7.53 -21.58
CA PRO A 44 -7.39 8.31 -21.44
C PRO A 44 -7.32 9.28 -20.26
N ARG A 45 -7.29 10.59 -20.55
CA ARG A 45 -7.12 11.64 -19.53
C ARG A 45 -8.17 11.59 -18.43
N SER A 46 -9.44 11.37 -18.79
CA SER A 46 -10.53 11.26 -17.82
C SER A 46 -10.30 10.12 -16.83
N MET A 47 -9.81 8.97 -17.31
CA MET A 47 -9.53 7.82 -16.45
C MET A 47 -8.39 8.09 -15.49
N ILE A 48 -7.33 8.77 -15.95
CA ILE A 48 -6.21 9.20 -15.09
C ILE A 48 -6.71 10.16 -14.01
N TYR A 49 -7.43 11.22 -14.38
CA TYR A 49 -7.89 12.22 -13.42
C TYR A 49 -8.87 11.65 -12.41
N VAL A 50 -9.85 10.85 -12.85
CA VAL A 50 -10.77 10.17 -11.93
C VAL A 50 -9.99 9.25 -10.98
N SER A 51 -9.05 8.46 -11.49
CA SER A 51 -8.22 7.58 -10.63
C SER A 51 -7.42 8.37 -9.60
N ILE A 52 -6.80 9.48 -10.00
CA ILE A 52 -6.02 10.35 -9.10
C ILE A 52 -6.93 11.01 -8.05
N ILE A 53 -8.10 11.51 -8.44
CA ILE A 53 -9.05 12.13 -7.51
C ILE A 53 -9.54 11.09 -6.49
N THR A 54 -9.91 9.89 -6.95
CA THR A 54 -10.34 8.79 -6.07
C THR A 54 -9.20 8.37 -5.13
N PHE A 55 -7.97 8.26 -5.65
CA PHE A 55 -6.77 7.99 -4.84
C PHE A 55 -6.59 9.01 -3.72
N ILE A 56 -6.66 10.32 -4.04
CA ILE A 56 -6.50 11.40 -3.06
C ILE A 56 -7.60 11.32 -2.00
N MET A 57 -8.84 11.05 -2.42
CA MET A 57 -9.97 10.90 -1.50
C MET A 57 -9.74 9.74 -0.53
N GLY A 58 -9.34 8.56 -1.02
CA GLY A 58 -9.04 7.39 -0.19
C GLY A 58 -7.90 7.65 0.80
N ALA A 59 -6.78 8.19 0.31
CA ALA A 59 -5.62 8.49 1.14
C ALA A 59 -5.88 9.62 2.16
N SER A 60 -6.80 10.54 1.87
CA SER A 60 -7.25 11.56 2.83
C SER A 60 -8.13 10.99 3.93
N ILE A 61 -9.00 10.02 3.61
CA ILE A 61 -9.79 9.29 4.60
C ILE A 61 -8.85 8.48 5.51
N HIS A 62 -7.90 7.76 4.91
CA HIS A 62 -6.92 6.96 5.65
C HIS A 62 -6.07 7.81 6.61
N LEU A 63 -5.63 8.99 6.17
CA LEU A 63 -4.92 9.95 7.02
C LEU A 63 -5.71 10.29 8.29
N VAL A 64 -7.01 10.50 8.18
CA VAL A 64 -7.86 10.83 9.34
C VAL A 64 -8.02 9.62 10.24
N GLY A 65 -8.26 8.44 9.67
CA GLY A 65 -8.38 7.19 10.41
C GLY A 65 -7.13 6.83 11.20
N ASP A 66 -5.96 6.82 10.54
CA ASP A 66 -4.66 6.53 11.17
C ASP A 66 -4.31 7.56 12.25
N SER A 67 -4.60 8.85 12.03
CA SER A 67 -4.37 9.90 13.04
C SER A 67 -5.18 9.67 14.32
N VAL A 68 -6.46 9.28 14.19
CA VAL A 68 -7.31 8.96 15.33
C VAL A 68 -6.85 7.67 16.00
N ASN A 69 -6.55 6.63 15.22
CA ASN A 69 -6.09 5.34 15.74
C ASN A 69 -4.80 5.50 16.55
N HIS A 70 -3.84 6.27 16.07
CA HIS A 70 -2.60 6.54 16.78
C HIS A 70 -2.82 7.20 18.16
N ARG A 71 -3.78 8.12 18.28
CA ARG A 71 -4.15 8.75 19.57
C ARG A 71 -4.87 7.77 20.50
N LEU A 72 -5.70 6.90 19.94
CA LEU A 72 -6.33 5.81 20.68
C LEU A 72 -5.27 4.86 21.23
N ILE A 73 -4.25 4.50 20.45
CA ILE A 73 -3.14 3.63 20.90
C ILE A 73 -2.41 4.25 22.09
N PHE A 74 -2.13 5.56 22.06
CA PHE A 74 -1.57 6.27 23.23
C PHE A 74 -2.49 6.23 24.46
N SER A 75 -3.79 6.09 24.26
CA SER A 75 -4.77 5.94 25.33
C SER A 75 -4.92 4.47 25.79
N GLY A 76 -4.17 3.53 25.20
CA GLY A 76 -4.15 2.10 25.51
C GLY A 76 -4.94 1.21 24.54
N TYR A 77 -5.39 1.75 23.40
CA TYR A 77 -6.19 0.99 22.42
C TYR A 77 -5.39 -0.16 21.83
N GLN A 78 -6.02 -1.33 21.80
CA GLN A 78 -5.43 -2.57 21.34
C GLN A 78 -5.86 -2.88 19.89
N ASN A 79 -4.96 -2.69 18.92
CA ASN A 79 -5.23 -2.91 17.49
C ASN A 79 -5.61 -4.35 17.11
N HIS A 80 -5.34 -5.33 17.99
CA HIS A 80 -5.70 -6.72 17.75
C HIS A 80 -7.15 -7.06 18.10
N LEU A 81 -7.87 -6.13 18.75
CA LEU A 81 -9.29 -6.27 19.09
C LEU A 81 -10.13 -5.44 18.12
N SER A 82 -11.37 -5.89 17.86
CA SER A 82 -12.33 -5.05 17.16
C SER A 82 -12.70 -3.80 17.98
N VAL A 83 -13.20 -2.77 17.30
CA VAL A 83 -13.61 -1.50 17.93
C VAL A 83 -14.56 -1.74 19.11
N ARG A 84 -15.57 -2.59 18.93
CA ARG A 84 -16.55 -2.93 19.99
C ARG A 84 -15.98 -3.79 21.11
N GLU A 85 -14.92 -4.55 20.86
CA GLU A 85 -14.31 -5.41 21.86
C GLU A 85 -13.29 -4.67 22.74
N ASN A 86 -12.80 -3.53 22.25
CA ASN A 86 -11.75 -2.76 22.88
C ASN A 86 -12.19 -2.15 24.23
N PRO A 87 -11.49 -2.42 25.34
CA PRO A 87 -11.89 -1.97 26.68
C PRO A 87 -12.06 -0.45 26.81
N ILE A 88 -11.26 0.34 26.09
CA ILE A 88 -11.32 1.81 26.18
C ILE A 88 -12.58 2.34 25.51
N ILE A 89 -12.98 1.72 24.40
CA ILE A 89 -14.18 2.11 23.64
C ILE A 89 -15.45 1.67 24.37
N LYS A 90 -15.47 0.45 24.94
CA LYS A 90 -16.63 -0.07 25.70
C LYS A 90 -17.06 0.81 26.86
N ASN A 91 -16.11 1.51 27.47
CA ASN A 91 -16.38 2.38 28.62
C ASN A 91 -16.86 3.78 28.23
N LEU A 92 -16.92 4.10 26.93
CA LEU A 92 -17.39 5.41 26.46
C LEU A 92 -18.90 5.55 26.62
N LYS A 93 -19.33 6.74 27.03
CA LYS A 93 -20.73 7.17 27.04
C LYS A 93 -20.87 8.47 26.25
N PRO A 94 -21.94 8.65 25.45
CA PRO A 94 -23.03 7.71 25.20
C PRO A 94 -22.61 6.51 24.32
N GLU A 95 -23.35 5.40 24.38
CA GLU A 95 -23.07 4.18 23.58
C GLU A 95 -23.06 4.44 22.07
N THR A 96 -23.83 5.43 21.59
CA THR A 96 -23.85 5.85 20.18
C THR A 96 -22.49 6.36 19.68
N LEU A 97 -21.58 6.74 20.59
CA LEU A 97 -20.21 7.11 20.23
C LEU A 97 -19.41 5.90 19.73
N ILE A 98 -19.73 4.69 20.22
CA ILE A 98 -19.10 3.43 19.74
C ILE A 98 -19.43 3.21 18.26
N ASP A 99 -20.67 3.45 17.87
CA ASP A 99 -21.10 3.34 16.46
C ASP A 99 -20.38 4.36 15.57
N SER A 100 -20.06 5.54 16.11
CA SER A 100 -19.27 6.55 15.39
C SER A 100 -17.82 6.10 15.15
N PHE A 101 -17.20 5.42 16.13
CA PHE A 101 -15.88 4.84 15.97
C PHE A 101 -15.87 3.64 15.02
N GLU A 102 -16.92 2.81 15.02
CA GLU A 102 -17.07 1.75 14.01
C GLU A 102 -17.20 2.32 12.61
N LEU A 103 -17.99 3.38 12.44
CA LEU A 103 -18.12 4.06 11.16
C LEU A 103 -16.77 4.64 10.71
N LEU A 104 -16.01 5.25 11.60
CA LEU A 104 -14.66 5.76 11.31
C LEU A 104 -13.72 4.63 10.87
N TYR A 105 -13.70 3.52 11.60
CA TYR A 105 -12.94 2.33 11.23
C TYR A 105 -13.38 1.79 9.86
N TYR A 106 -14.70 1.77 9.59
CA TYR A 106 -15.21 1.32 8.30
C TYR A 106 -14.76 2.22 7.15
N TYR A 107 -14.81 3.53 7.36
CA TYR A 107 -14.32 4.52 6.40
C TYR A 107 -12.84 4.34 6.11
N ASP A 108 -12.02 4.12 7.13
CA ASP A 108 -10.58 3.93 6.95
C ASP A 108 -10.25 2.59 6.29
N GLU A 109 -10.60 1.50 6.99
CA GLU A 109 -10.10 0.15 6.68
C GLU A 109 -10.70 -0.45 5.41
N TYR A 110 -11.95 -0.14 5.09
CA TYR A 110 -12.61 -0.70 3.91
C TYR A 110 -12.70 0.32 2.78
N LEU A 111 -13.31 1.47 3.03
CA LEU A 111 -13.52 2.47 1.97
C LEU A 111 -12.23 3.18 1.59
N GLY A 112 -11.49 3.70 2.57
CA GLY A 112 -10.25 4.46 2.40
C GLY A 112 -9.20 3.62 1.69
N HIS A 113 -8.90 2.43 2.21
CA HIS A 113 -8.00 1.48 1.57
C HIS A 113 -8.42 1.11 0.14
N SER A 114 -9.70 0.84 -0.12
CA SER A 114 -10.17 0.50 -1.47
C SER A 114 -10.00 1.66 -2.44
N LEU A 115 -10.42 2.87 -2.04
CA LEU A 115 -10.32 4.09 -2.83
C LEU A 115 -8.87 4.55 -3.02
N TRP A 116 -7.97 4.14 -2.13
CA TRP A 116 -6.55 4.43 -2.23
C TRP A 116 -5.82 3.44 -3.14
N TYR A 117 -5.88 2.14 -2.82
CA TYR A 117 -5.07 1.13 -3.48
C TYR A 117 -5.59 0.73 -4.87
N ILE A 118 -6.91 0.61 -5.07
CA ILE A 118 -7.44 0.21 -6.38
C ILE A 118 -7.03 1.21 -7.47
N PRO A 119 -7.23 2.53 -7.30
CA PRO A 119 -6.79 3.49 -8.30
C PRO A 119 -5.27 3.57 -8.43
N PHE A 120 -4.52 3.38 -7.34
CA PHE A 120 -3.06 3.35 -7.39
C PHE A 120 -2.55 2.23 -8.32
N PHE A 121 -3.01 1.00 -8.11
CA PHE A 121 -2.64 -0.14 -8.96
C PHE A 121 -3.18 -0.02 -10.38
N LEU A 122 -4.37 0.58 -10.55
CA LEU A 122 -4.92 0.86 -11.88
C LEU A 122 -4.04 1.84 -12.67
N ILE A 123 -3.55 2.91 -12.04
CA ILE A 123 -2.65 3.88 -12.67
C ILE A 123 -1.34 3.21 -13.08
N LEU A 124 -0.75 2.39 -12.20
CA LEU A 124 0.47 1.63 -12.52
C LEU A 124 0.25 0.67 -13.69
N PHE A 125 -0.88 -0.04 -13.72
CA PHE A 125 -1.23 -0.94 -14.81
C PHE A 125 -1.44 -0.19 -16.13
N MET A 126 -2.14 0.94 -16.10
CA MET A 126 -2.31 1.80 -17.28
C MET A 126 -0.97 2.30 -17.81
N TYR A 127 -0.11 2.80 -16.93
CA TYR A 127 1.26 3.19 -17.27
C TYR A 127 2.02 2.04 -17.94
N PHE A 128 2.01 0.86 -17.29
CA PHE A 128 2.67 -0.34 -17.80
C PHE A 128 2.19 -0.74 -19.20
N SER A 129 0.90 -0.56 -19.50
CA SER A 129 0.33 -0.86 -20.81
C SER A 129 0.88 0.02 -21.95
N GLY A 130 1.47 1.18 -21.59
CA GLY A 130 2.17 2.09 -22.48
C GLY A 130 3.64 1.73 -22.72
N CYS A 131 4.26 0.93 -21.84
CA CYS A 131 5.71 0.66 -21.81
C CYS A 131 6.16 -0.44 -22.80
N PHE A 132 5.66 -0.41 -24.03
CA PHE A 132 5.99 -1.41 -25.07
C PHE A 132 6.56 -0.76 -26.32
N THR A 133 7.69 -1.28 -26.79
CA THR A 133 8.46 -0.79 -27.94
C THR A 133 8.68 -1.90 -28.98
N PRO A 134 8.70 -1.59 -30.29
CA PRO A 134 9.12 -2.55 -31.32
C PRO A 134 10.65 -2.79 -31.31
N THR A 135 11.42 -1.89 -30.70
CA THR A 135 12.88 -1.90 -30.79
C THR A 135 13.50 -2.65 -29.61
N LYS A 136 14.16 -3.79 -29.87
CA LYS A 136 14.78 -4.60 -28.82
C LYS A 136 15.91 -3.88 -28.07
N THR A 137 16.59 -2.91 -28.69
CA THR A 137 17.66 -2.13 -28.04
C THR A 137 17.13 -1.20 -26.94
N GLU A 138 15.87 -0.77 -27.02
CA GLU A 138 15.19 -0.01 -25.96
C GLU A 138 14.70 -0.91 -24.81
N SER A 139 14.79 -2.24 -24.99
CA SER A 139 14.52 -3.28 -23.99
C SER A 139 15.77 -3.62 -23.18
N VAL A 140 16.55 -2.61 -22.84
CA VAL A 140 17.72 -2.72 -21.96
C VAL A 140 17.59 -1.69 -20.86
N MET A 141 17.67 -2.14 -19.62
CA MET A 141 17.56 -1.27 -18.47
C MET A 141 18.95 -0.72 -18.08
N PRO A 142 19.09 0.61 -17.86
CA PRO A 142 20.32 1.18 -17.35
C PRO A 142 20.74 0.55 -16.01
N GLY A 143 22.05 0.41 -15.77
CA GLY A 143 22.56 -0.19 -14.53
C GLY A 143 22.07 0.50 -13.25
N ALA A 144 21.94 1.83 -13.28
CA ALA A 144 21.37 2.60 -12.16
C ALA A 144 19.91 2.20 -11.87
N ALA A 145 19.10 1.96 -12.90
CA ALA A 145 17.73 1.51 -12.73
C ALA A 145 17.65 0.08 -12.17
N LEU A 146 18.59 -0.80 -12.55
CA LEU A 146 18.69 -2.15 -11.96
C LEU A 146 18.93 -2.12 -10.45
N LEU A 147 19.79 -1.20 -9.97
CA LEU A 147 20.04 -1.01 -8.53
C LEU A 147 18.78 -0.54 -7.78
N LEU A 148 17.90 0.20 -8.45
CA LEU A 148 16.65 0.71 -7.88
C LEU A 148 15.51 -0.33 -7.86
N VAL A 149 15.64 -1.45 -8.58
CA VAL A 149 14.61 -2.51 -8.59
C VAL A 149 14.44 -3.12 -7.20
N VAL A 150 15.53 -3.36 -6.46
CA VAL A 150 15.44 -3.98 -5.13
C VAL A 150 14.78 -3.04 -4.12
N PRO A 151 15.19 -1.76 -3.95
CA PRO A 151 14.46 -0.81 -3.12
C PRO A 151 13.00 -0.64 -3.52
N SER A 152 12.71 -0.61 -4.82
CA SER A 152 11.34 -0.52 -5.33
C SER A 152 10.52 -1.76 -4.99
N GLY A 153 11.07 -2.95 -5.17
CA GLY A 153 10.43 -4.21 -4.79
C GLY A 153 10.21 -4.34 -3.28
N LEU A 154 11.14 -3.85 -2.46
CA LEU A 154 10.97 -3.77 -1.00
C LEU A 154 9.84 -2.82 -0.60
N TYR A 155 9.75 -1.66 -1.26
CA TYR A 155 8.64 -0.72 -1.05
C TYR A 155 7.29 -1.36 -1.36
N TYR A 156 7.16 -2.00 -2.52
CA TYR A 156 5.92 -2.68 -2.89
C TYR A 156 5.64 -3.91 -2.01
N TRP A 157 6.67 -4.65 -1.58
CA TRP A 157 6.51 -5.73 -0.60
C TRP A 157 5.87 -5.19 0.68
N TYR A 158 6.44 -4.13 1.26
CA TYR A 158 5.89 -3.50 2.46
C TYR A 158 4.45 -3.03 2.23
N LEU A 159 4.19 -2.33 1.12
CA LEU A 159 2.85 -1.85 0.76
C LEU A 159 1.83 -2.99 0.68
N VAL A 160 2.22 -4.11 0.06
CA VAL A 160 1.36 -5.26 -0.18
C VAL A 160 1.08 -6.05 1.09
N THR A 161 2.10 -6.25 1.92
CA THR A 161 1.98 -7.01 3.17
C THR A 161 1.35 -6.20 4.28
N GLU A 162 1.72 -4.92 4.42
CA GLU A 162 1.17 -4.05 5.47
C GLU A 162 -0.26 -3.63 5.13
N GLY A 163 -0.52 -3.21 3.88
CA GLY A 163 -1.87 -2.83 3.44
C GLY A 163 -2.82 -4.02 3.22
N GLN A 164 -2.38 -5.26 3.46
CA GLN A 164 -3.18 -6.48 3.26
C GLN A 164 -3.82 -6.60 1.85
N ILE A 165 -3.16 -6.03 0.84
CA ILE A 165 -3.66 -5.94 -0.55
C ILE A 165 -3.08 -7.00 -1.49
N PHE A 166 -2.62 -8.13 -0.95
CA PHE A 166 -1.99 -9.20 -1.75
C PHE A 166 -2.86 -9.68 -2.92
N ILE A 167 -4.18 -9.77 -2.72
CA ILE A 167 -5.13 -10.17 -3.77
C ILE A 167 -5.12 -9.15 -4.93
N LEU A 168 -5.22 -7.86 -4.64
CA LEU A 168 -5.17 -6.81 -5.65
C LEU A 168 -3.83 -6.83 -6.42
N PHE A 169 -2.73 -6.99 -5.67
CA PHE A 169 -1.38 -7.09 -6.23
C PHE A 169 -1.26 -8.28 -7.18
N ILE A 170 -1.69 -9.48 -6.78
CA ILE A 170 -1.53 -10.68 -7.61
C ILE A 170 -2.37 -10.59 -8.89
N PHE A 171 -3.60 -10.06 -8.82
CA PHE A 171 -4.42 -9.81 -10.00
C PHE A 171 -3.73 -8.83 -10.96
N THR A 172 -3.15 -7.75 -10.43
CA THR A 172 -2.45 -6.77 -11.26
C THR A 172 -1.19 -7.37 -11.88
N PHE A 173 -0.40 -8.14 -11.12
CA PHE A 173 0.79 -8.81 -11.64
C PHE A 173 0.45 -9.84 -12.74
N PHE A 174 -0.61 -10.64 -12.55
CA PHE A 174 -1.08 -11.56 -13.59
C PHE A 174 -1.58 -10.81 -14.84
N ALA A 175 -2.29 -9.69 -14.68
CA ALA A 175 -2.70 -8.85 -15.79
C ALA A 175 -1.49 -8.29 -16.55
N MET A 176 -0.45 -7.85 -15.84
CA MET A 176 0.82 -7.41 -16.44
C MET A 176 1.50 -8.55 -17.21
N LEU A 177 1.60 -9.74 -16.62
CA LEU A 177 2.19 -10.91 -17.27
C LEU A 177 1.41 -11.31 -18.53
N ALA A 178 0.08 -11.37 -18.45
CA ALA A 178 -0.78 -11.64 -19.60
C ALA A 178 -0.57 -10.62 -20.71
N LEU A 179 -0.44 -9.34 -20.35
CA LEU A 179 -0.15 -8.27 -21.32
C LEU A 179 1.22 -8.45 -21.97
N VAL A 180 2.26 -8.78 -21.21
CA VAL A 180 3.60 -9.09 -21.75
C VAL A 180 3.53 -10.24 -22.76
N LEU A 181 2.87 -11.34 -22.39
CA LEU A 181 2.72 -12.51 -23.27
C LEU A 181 1.95 -12.15 -24.55
N HIS A 182 0.89 -11.36 -24.44
CA HIS A 182 0.10 -10.90 -25.58
C HIS A 182 0.88 -9.97 -26.51
N GLN A 183 1.61 -8.99 -25.96
CA GLN A 183 2.40 -8.05 -26.74
C GLN A 183 3.62 -8.71 -27.39
N LYS A 184 4.21 -9.73 -26.75
CA LYS A 184 5.27 -10.56 -27.33
C LYS A 184 4.80 -11.29 -28.60
N ARG A 185 3.54 -11.76 -28.63
CA ARG A 185 2.94 -12.34 -29.87
C ARG A 185 2.85 -11.32 -31.00
N LYS A 186 2.75 -10.03 -30.67
CA LYS A 186 2.78 -8.89 -31.62
C LYS A 186 4.18 -8.35 -31.91
N ARG A 187 5.24 -9.03 -31.46
CA ARG A 187 6.65 -8.61 -31.58
C ARG A 187 6.96 -7.26 -30.91
N LEU A 188 6.22 -6.91 -29.87
CA LEU A 188 6.52 -5.78 -29.00
C LEU A 188 7.21 -6.28 -27.73
N PHE A 189 8.18 -5.52 -27.24
CA PHE A 189 8.96 -5.80 -26.04
C PHE A 189 8.77 -4.71 -25.00
N LEU A 190 9.02 -5.02 -23.73
CA LEU A 190 9.02 -3.99 -22.69
C LEU A 190 10.18 -3.03 -22.90
N ASP A 191 9.92 -1.73 -22.80
CA ASP A 191 10.98 -0.73 -22.69
C ASP A 191 11.65 -0.77 -21.30
N SER A 192 12.67 0.06 -21.08
CA SER A 192 13.36 0.15 -19.79
C SER A 192 12.42 0.40 -18.59
N ASN A 193 11.37 1.20 -18.74
CA ASN A 193 10.46 1.52 -17.64
C ASN A 193 9.50 0.36 -17.35
N GLY A 194 9.01 -0.29 -18.40
CA GLY A 194 8.21 -1.50 -18.30
C GLY A 194 8.99 -2.64 -17.65
N LEU A 195 10.25 -2.84 -18.04
CA LEU A 195 11.15 -3.80 -17.41
C LEU A 195 11.37 -3.49 -15.93
N PHE A 196 11.64 -2.23 -15.59
CA PHE A 196 11.81 -1.79 -14.21
C PHE A 196 10.59 -2.15 -13.36
N LEU A 197 9.39 -1.73 -13.78
CA LEU A 197 8.16 -1.98 -13.03
C LEU A 197 7.83 -3.48 -12.92
N PHE A 198 8.00 -4.23 -14.02
CA PHE A 198 7.76 -5.67 -14.03
C PHE A 198 8.71 -6.42 -13.10
N TYR A 199 10.01 -6.08 -13.11
CA TYR A 199 10.98 -6.67 -12.20
C TYR A 199 10.75 -6.27 -10.74
N SER A 200 10.37 -5.02 -10.46
CA SER A 200 10.00 -4.61 -9.11
C SER A 200 8.82 -5.44 -8.58
N PHE A 201 7.80 -5.69 -9.39
CA PHE A 201 6.68 -6.55 -9.02
C PHE A 201 7.10 -8.03 -8.88
N ALA A 202 7.98 -8.54 -9.73
CA ALA A 202 8.50 -9.90 -9.61
C ALA A 202 9.31 -10.10 -8.31
N ILE A 203 10.17 -9.13 -7.96
CA ILE A 203 10.91 -9.13 -6.69
C ILE A 203 9.95 -9.01 -5.50
N THR A 204 8.91 -8.16 -5.61
CA THR A 204 7.86 -8.06 -4.59
C THR A 204 7.22 -9.41 -4.32
N LEU A 205 6.81 -10.14 -5.37
CA LEU A 205 6.20 -11.46 -5.23
C LEU A 205 7.17 -12.47 -4.58
N LEU A 206 8.44 -12.45 -4.96
CA LEU A 206 9.48 -13.29 -4.34
C LEU A 206 9.62 -12.97 -2.85
N LEU A 207 9.68 -11.69 -2.48
CA LEU A 207 9.79 -11.26 -1.08
C LEU A 207 8.57 -11.66 -0.27
N VAL A 208 7.36 -11.53 -0.82
CA VAL A 208 6.13 -12.02 -0.17
C VAL A 208 6.22 -13.54 0.05
N ALA A 209 6.64 -14.30 -0.96
CA ALA A 209 6.77 -15.76 -0.83
C ALA A 209 7.78 -16.16 0.24
N LEU A 210 8.95 -15.51 0.29
CA LEU A 210 9.97 -15.74 1.32
C LEU A 210 9.46 -15.38 2.72
N TRP A 211 8.77 -14.24 2.84
CA TRP A 211 8.16 -13.77 4.09
C TRP A 211 7.13 -14.76 4.64
N VAL A 212 6.21 -15.22 3.77
CA VAL A 212 5.19 -16.20 4.09
C VAL A 212 5.80 -17.55 4.46
N ALA A 213 6.80 -18.02 3.71
CA ALA A 213 7.47 -19.28 3.99
C ALA A 213 8.21 -19.25 5.34
N TRP A 214 8.85 -18.13 5.67
CA TRP A 214 9.57 -17.97 6.94
C TRP A 214 8.63 -17.96 8.15
N LEU A 215 7.46 -17.33 8.03
CA LEU A 215 6.49 -17.20 9.13
C LEU A 215 5.41 -18.29 9.14
N TRP A 216 5.47 -19.26 8.23
CA TRP A 216 4.41 -20.25 8.01
C TRP A 216 3.96 -20.99 9.29
N ASN A 217 4.93 -21.31 10.16
CA ASN A 217 4.71 -22.08 11.38
C ASN A 217 4.45 -21.24 12.62
N ASP A 218 4.32 -19.91 12.50
CA ASP A 218 4.03 -19.05 13.64
C ASP A 218 2.56 -19.22 14.08
N PRO A 219 2.29 -19.82 15.26
CA PRO A 219 0.93 -20.15 15.67
C PRO A 219 0.09 -18.91 16.00
N VAL A 220 0.73 -17.82 16.43
CA VAL A 220 0.04 -16.57 16.82
C VAL A 220 -0.37 -15.82 15.57
N LEU A 221 0.55 -15.67 14.60
CA LEU A 221 0.25 -15.02 13.33
C LEU A 221 -0.76 -15.85 12.51
N ARG A 222 -0.67 -17.18 12.52
CA ARG A 222 -1.64 -18.05 11.83
C ARG A 222 -3.05 -17.94 12.40
N LYS A 223 -3.18 -17.59 13.69
CA LYS A 223 -4.48 -17.30 14.30
C LYS A 223 -5.00 -15.91 13.90
N LYS A 224 -4.12 -14.90 13.80
CA LYS A 224 -4.49 -13.53 13.39
C LYS A 224 -4.90 -13.44 11.91
N TYR A 225 -4.22 -14.17 11.03
CA TYR A 225 -4.50 -14.20 9.58
C TYR A 225 -5.06 -15.57 9.18
N PRO A 226 -6.33 -15.87 9.52
CA PRO A 226 -6.95 -17.13 9.17
C PRO A 226 -7.21 -17.20 7.67
N GLY A 227 -7.01 -18.39 7.10
CA GLY A 227 -7.36 -18.68 5.71
C GLY A 227 -6.23 -19.25 4.87
N VAL A 228 -6.55 -19.45 3.60
CA VAL A 228 -5.64 -20.01 2.59
C VAL A 228 -4.61 -18.96 2.14
N ILE A 229 -5.03 -17.70 2.06
CA ILE A 229 -4.16 -16.58 1.71
C ILE A 229 -3.60 -16.00 3.01
N TYR A 230 -2.46 -16.55 3.43
CA TYR A 230 -1.76 -16.13 4.64
C TYR A 230 -0.60 -15.20 4.27
N VAL A 231 -0.73 -13.92 4.60
CA VAL A 231 0.31 -12.90 4.39
C VAL A 231 0.39 -12.02 5.64
N PRO A 232 1.32 -12.28 6.56
CA PRO A 232 1.44 -11.50 7.80
C PRO A 232 1.89 -10.06 7.55
N GLU A 233 1.29 -9.10 8.27
CA GLU A 233 1.82 -7.73 8.34
C GLU A 233 3.21 -7.72 9.00
N PRO A 234 4.18 -6.99 8.43
CA PRO A 234 5.44 -6.68 9.09
C PRO A 234 5.24 -6.05 10.49
N TRP A 235 4.22 -5.21 10.66
CA TRP A 235 3.98 -4.57 11.96
C TRP A 235 3.43 -5.52 13.02
N ALA A 236 2.57 -6.47 12.62
CA ALA A 236 2.13 -7.55 13.50
C ALA A 236 3.32 -8.40 13.97
N PHE A 237 4.25 -8.71 13.06
CA PHE A 237 5.48 -9.40 13.42
C PHE A 237 6.35 -8.58 14.38
N TYR A 238 6.58 -7.29 14.08
CA TYR A 238 7.41 -6.40 14.89
C TYR A 238 6.89 -6.27 16.32
N THR A 239 5.60 -6.02 16.49
CA THR A 239 4.96 -5.85 17.81
C THR A 239 4.99 -7.13 18.64
N LEU A 240 4.79 -8.30 18.02
CA LEU A 240 4.80 -9.58 18.73
C LEU A 240 6.23 -9.99 19.16
N HIS A 241 7.19 -9.93 18.24
CA HIS A 241 8.49 -10.58 18.43
C HIS A 241 9.66 -9.65 18.73
N VAL A 242 9.53 -8.36 18.38
CA VAL A 242 10.63 -7.39 18.46
C VAL A 242 10.39 -6.36 19.56
N SER A 243 9.19 -5.76 19.62
CA SER A 243 8.93 -4.68 20.59
C SER A 243 8.84 -5.17 22.04
N SER A 244 8.61 -6.47 22.27
CA SER A 244 8.59 -7.07 23.61
C SER A 244 9.98 -7.36 24.19
N ARG A 245 11.04 -7.21 23.38
CA ARG A 245 12.44 -7.43 23.79
C ARG A 245 13.18 -6.16 24.24
N HIS A 246 12.49 -5.02 24.30
CA HIS A 246 13.03 -3.73 24.71
C HIS A 246 12.22 -3.09 25.82
#